data_AF-M3HB90-F1
#
_entry.id   AF-M3HB90-F1
#
_cell.length_a   1.000
_cell.length_b   1.000
_cell.length_c   1.000
_cell.angle_alpha   90.00
_cell.angle_beta   90.00
_cell.angle_gamma   90.00
#
_symmetry.space_group_name_H-M   'P 1'
#
loop_
_entity.id
_entity.type
_entity.pdbx_description
1 polymer ?
#
loop_
_entity_poly.entity_id
_entity_poly.type
_entity_poly.pdbx_seq_one_letter_code
_entity_poly.pdbx_strand_id
1 'polypeptide(L)'
;MTDFPEMTIATDRVDSEMISSPKRWDISAIRKFMVVFGMVSSFFDYLTFGVLHWLLKVNQDQFRTGWFIESIVSASLIVLIIRTRNVFFVSKPSRSLFLTTLCVICFTISIPYSPIADWFGLVPLPLSLLGMLVGIVLIYGMAAEITKRIFYKLVPI
;
A
#
# COMPACT_ATOMS: atom_id res chain seq x y z
N MET A 1 9.77 -4.84 -6.47
CA MET A 1 8.47 -5.08 -7.15
C MET A 1 7.56 -3.86 -7.05
N THR A 2 7.59 -3.16 -5.92
CA THR A 2 6.84 -1.92 -5.66
C THR A 2 7.19 -0.77 -6.61
N ASP A 3 8.39 -0.77 -7.18
CA ASP A 3 8.83 0.29 -8.11
C ASP A 3 8.05 0.31 -9.43
N PHE A 4 7.48 -0.82 -9.89
CA PHE A 4 6.76 -0.87 -11.15
C PHE A 4 5.51 0.03 -11.15
N PRO A 5 4.59 -0.09 -10.17
CA PRO A 5 3.51 0.88 -9.98
C PRO A 5 4.00 2.32 -9.88
N GLU A 6 5.05 2.57 -9.09
CA GLU A 6 5.60 3.92 -8.88
C GLU A 6 6.12 4.54 -10.17
N MET A 7 6.79 3.79 -11.03
CA MET A 7 7.21 4.27 -12.35
C MET A 7 6.02 4.63 -13.24
N THR A 8 4.89 3.95 -13.10
CA THR A 8 3.68 4.24 -13.87
C THR A 8 2.87 5.40 -13.34
N ILE A 9 3.15 5.90 -12.13
CA ILE A 9 2.49 7.10 -11.59
C ILE A 9 2.72 8.33 -12.48
N ALA A 10 3.84 8.38 -13.20
CA ALA A 10 4.14 9.42 -14.18
C ALA A 10 3.16 9.46 -15.35
N THR A 11 2.46 8.35 -15.61
CA THR A 11 1.41 8.23 -16.64
C THR A 11 0.01 8.46 -16.09
N ASP A 12 -0.11 8.77 -14.79
CA ASP A 12 -1.40 8.87 -14.12
C ASP A 12 -2.20 10.10 -14.55
N ARG A 13 -3.53 10.00 -14.45
CA ARG A 13 -4.43 11.12 -14.72
C ARG A 13 -4.57 11.97 -13.46
N VAL A 14 -4.05 13.19 -13.53
CA VAL A 14 -4.16 14.19 -12.47
C VAL A 14 -5.56 14.80 -12.46
N ASP A 15 -6.09 15.09 -11.27
CA ASP A 15 -7.41 15.72 -11.11
C ASP A 15 -7.41 17.16 -11.66
N SER A 16 -8.52 17.60 -12.26
CA SER A 16 -8.64 18.92 -12.89
C SER A 16 -8.38 20.08 -11.93
N GLU A 17 -8.77 19.93 -10.66
CA GLU A 17 -8.52 20.90 -9.59
C GLU A 17 -7.03 21.16 -9.37
N MET A 18 -6.16 20.15 -9.54
CA MET A 18 -4.71 20.29 -9.37
C MET A 18 -4.05 21.06 -10.52
N ILE A 19 -4.70 21.18 -11.67
CA ILE A 19 -4.18 21.88 -12.87
C ILE A 19 -4.78 23.30 -12.97
N SER A 20 -5.82 23.61 -12.18
CA SER A 20 -6.54 24.88 -12.24
C SER A 20 -5.71 26.12 -11.89
N SER A 21 -4.62 25.96 -11.14
CA SER A 21 -3.75 27.05 -10.70
C SER A 21 -2.31 26.58 -10.51
N PRO A 22 -1.30 27.45 -10.73
CA PRO A 22 0.10 27.10 -10.51
C PRO A 22 0.35 26.81 -9.02
N LYS A 23 0.84 25.59 -8.72
CA LYS A 23 1.18 25.17 -7.37
C LYS A 23 2.65 25.43 -7.06
N ARG A 24 2.94 25.92 -5.85
CA ARG A 24 4.30 26.03 -5.31
C ARG A 24 4.62 24.80 -4.46
N TRP A 25 5.88 24.38 -4.48
CA TRP A 25 6.35 23.31 -3.60
C TRP A 25 6.39 23.80 -2.15
N ASP A 26 5.57 23.21 -1.30
CA ASP A 26 5.61 23.44 0.15
C ASP A 26 6.32 22.26 0.83
N ILE A 27 7.61 22.46 1.12
CA ILE A 27 8.45 21.47 1.79
C ILE A 27 7.93 21.14 3.20
N SER A 28 7.30 22.10 3.87
CA SER A 28 6.72 21.87 5.21
C SER A 28 5.49 20.97 5.12
N ALA A 29 4.64 21.18 4.12
CA ALA A 29 3.50 20.30 3.85
C ALA A 29 3.96 18.87 3.49
N ILE A 30 4.97 18.74 2.63
CA ILE A 30 5.55 17.43 2.26
C ILE A 30 6.12 16.73 3.50
N ARG A 31 6.85 17.44 4.38
CA ARG A 31 7.37 16.87 5.62
C ARG A 31 6.26 16.39 6.54
N LYS A 32 5.21 17.19 6.75
CA LYS A 32 4.05 16.79 7.56
C LYS A 32 3.38 15.55 6.98
N PHE A 33 3.25 15.48 5.65
CA PHE A 33 2.69 14.32 4.96
C PHE A 33 3.51 13.06 5.26
N MET A 34 4.83 13.12 5.09
CA MET A 34 5.73 11.99 5.38
C MET A 34 5.62 11.51 6.83
N VAL A 35 5.59 12.43 7.80
CA VAL A 35 5.49 12.08 9.22
C VAL A 35 4.14 11.43 9.52
N VAL A 36 3.04 12.00 9.04
CA VAL A 36 1.69 11.49 9.30
C VAL A 36 1.47 10.11 8.66
N PHE A 37 1.75 9.96 7.37
CA PHE A 37 1.57 8.68 6.68
C PHE A 37 2.60 7.63 7.13
N GLY A 38 3.81 8.05 7.48
CA GLY A 38 4.81 7.17 8.08
C GLY A 38 4.34 6.59 9.41
N MET A 39 3.77 7.42 10.30
CA MET A 39 3.21 6.94 11.57
C MET A 39 2.05 5.96 11.37
N VAL A 40 1.17 6.22 10.40
CA VAL A 40 0.08 5.28 10.05
C VAL A 40 0.67 3.96 9.55
N SER A 41 1.62 4.00 8.62
CA SER A 41 2.27 2.78 8.10
C SER A 41 2.93 1.99 9.22
N SER A 42 3.76 2.62 10.04
CA SER A 42 4.45 1.94 11.13
C SER A 42 3.49 1.32 12.16
N PHE A 43 2.36 1.97 12.44
CA PHE A 43 1.34 1.39 13.30
C PHE A 43 0.81 0.07 12.73
N PHE A 44 0.53 0.03 11.43
CA PHE A 44 0.08 -1.20 10.76
C PHE A 44 1.19 -2.25 10.64
N ASP A 45 2.44 -1.85 10.45
CA ASP A 45 3.59 -2.77 10.46
C ASP A 45 3.71 -3.48 11.82
N TYR A 46 3.66 -2.72 12.92
CA TYR A 46 3.67 -3.28 14.27
C TYR A 46 2.45 -4.15 14.55
N LEU A 47 1.27 -3.74 14.06
CA LEU A 47 0.04 -4.54 14.16
C LEU A 47 0.21 -5.88 13.43
N THR A 48 0.70 -5.87 12.19
CA THR A 48 0.98 -7.07 11.39
C THR A 48 1.95 -7.98 12.12
N PHE A 49 3.05 -7.45 12.64
CA PHE A 49 4.00 -8.23 13.43
C PHE A 49 3.37 -8.84 14.69
N GLY A 50 2.58 -8.06 15.43
CA GLY A 50 1.86 -8.55 16.60
C GLY A 50 0.85 -9.65 16.27
N VAL A 51 0.13 -9.49 15.16
CA VAL A 51 -0.86 -10.49 14.70
C VAL A 51 -0.18 -11.77 14.25
N LEU A 52 0.86 -11.69 13.42
CA LEU A 52 1.59 -12.87 12.96
C LEU A 52 2.26 -13.59 14.14
N HIS A 53 2.91 -12.85 15.03
CA HIS A 53 3.71 -13.42 16.11
C HIS A 53 2.87 -13.89 17.31
N TRP A 54 1.99 -13.03 17.86
CA TRP A 54 1.25 -13.36 19.10
C TRP A 54 -0.07 -14.09 18.85
N LEU A 55 -0.83 -13.70 17.82
CA LEU A 55 -2.14 -14.28 17.57
C LEU A 55 -2.02 -15.61 16.80
N LEU A 56 -1.23 -15.63 15.73
CA LEU A 56 -1.09 -16.80 14.86
C LEU A 56 0.10 -17.70 15.19
N LYS A 57 1.06 -17.22 15.98
CA LYS A 57 2.25 -17.98 16.43
C LYS A 57 2.96 -18.69 15.26
N VAL A 58 3.11 -17.96 14.16
CA VAL A 58 3.63 -18.53 12.91
C VAL A 58 5.13 -18.81 13.02
N ASN A 59 5.59 -19.81 12.29
CA ASN A 59 7.02 -20.10 12.19
C ASN A 59 7.75 -19.01 11.40
N GLN A 60 9.08 -18.97 11.51
CA GLN A 60 9.92 -17.95 10.85
C GLN A 60 9.70 -17.86 9.34
N ASP A 61 9.49 -18.99 8.65
CA ASP A 61 9.28 -19.00 7.19
C ASP A 61 7.92 -18.45 6.78
N GLN A 62 6.88 -18.76 7.56
CA GLN A 62 5.53 -18.22 7.36
C GLN A 62 5.50 -16.72 7.67
N PHE A 63 6.23 -16.28 8.70
CA PHE A 63 6.39 -14.87 9.02
C PHE A 63 7.04 -14.11 7.87
N ARG A 64 8.17 -14.63 7.36
CA ARG A 64 8.88 -14.03 6.21
C ARG A 64 7.96 -13.89 5.00
N THR A 65 7.19 -14.94 4.68
CA THR A 65 6.27 -14.91 3.54
C THR A 65 5.11 -13.96 3.77
N GLY A 66 4.51 -13.97 4.97
CA GLY A 66 3.40 -13.09 5.32
C GLY A 66 3.81 -11.61 5.28
N TRP A 67 4.97 -11.30 5.85
CA TRP A 67 5.57 -9.97 5.80
C TRP A 67 5.85 -9.51 4.36
N PHE A 68 6.42 -10.40 3.53
CA PHE A 68 6.66 -10.11 2.11
C PHE A 68 5.38 -9.74 1.36
N ILE A 69 4.31 -10.53 1.53
CA ILE A 69 3.01 -10.25 0.87
C ILE A 69 2.45 -8.94 1.38
N GLU A 70 2.37 -8.77 2.70
CA GLU A 70 1.79 -7.58 3.32
C GLU A 70 2.49 -6.31 2.82
N SER A 71 3.82 -6.25 2.91
CA SER A 71 4.59 -5.05 2.56
C SER A 71 4.46 -4.66 1.08
N ILE A 72 4.43 -5.64 0.16
CA ILE A 72 4.31 -5.33 -1.27
C ILE A 72 2.87 -4.91 -1.61
N VAL A 73 1.87 -5.56 -1.01
CA VAL A 73 0.47 -5.23 -1.27
C VAL A 73 0.11 -3.87 -0.67
N SER A 74 0.57 -3.57 0.55
CA SER A 74 0.33 -2.26 1.20
C SER A 74 1.00 -1.13 0.42
N ALA A 75 2.25 -1.30 -0.02
CA ALA A 75 2.95 -0.34 -0.88
C ALA A 75 2.26 -0.17 -2.25
N SER A 76 1.75 -1.25 -2.84
CA SER A 76 1.01 -1.18 -4.10
C SER A 76 -0.33 -0.44 -3.95
N LEU A 77 -1.00 -0.62 -2.81
CA LEU A 77 -2.28 0.00 -2.49
C LEU A 77 -2.13 1.49 -2.15
N ILE A 78 -1.13 1.86 -1.36
CA ILE A 78 -0.98 3.25 -0.89
C ILE A 78 -0.76 4.21 -2.06
N VAL A 79 -0.05 3.79 -3.11
CA VAL A 79 0.13 4.57 -4.34
C VAL A 79 -1.22 4.98 -4.94
N LEU A 80 -2.17 4.04 -5.02
CA LEU A 80 -3.50 4.31 -5.54
C LEU A 80 -4.29 5.29 -4.66
N ILE A 81 -4.02 5.32 -3.36
CA ILE A 81 -4.69 6.18 -2.38
C ILE A 81 -4.12 7.60 -2.43
N ILE A 82 -2.79 7.75 -2.45
CA ILE A 82 -2.13 9.05 -2.34
C ILE A 82 -2.06 9.84 -3.65
N ARG A 83 -2.24 9.17 -4.81
CA ARG A 83 -2.17 9.80 -6.14
C ARG A 83 -3.18 10.94 -6.36
N THR A 84 -4.28 10.95 -5.61
CA THR A 84 -5.39 11.90 -5.76
C THR A 84 -5.72 12.58 -4.42
N ARG A 85 -6.07 13.87 -4.47
CA ARG A 85 -6.61 14.60 -3.30
C ARG A 85 -8.05 14.19 -2.98
N ASN A 86 -8.77 13.70 -3.98
CA ASN A 86 -10.13 13.20 -3.86
C ASN A 86 -10.16 11.78 -3.30
N VAL A 87 -11.37 11.27 -3.10
CA VAL A 87 -11.58 9.88 -2.72
C VAL A 87 -11.00 8.97 -3.80
N PHE A 88 -10.22 7.96 -3.41
CA PHE A 88 -9.49 7.15 -4.39
C PHE A 88 -10.38 6.42 -5.41
N PHE A 89 -11.65 6.13 -5.08
CA PHE A 89 -12.62 5.53 -5.99
C PHE A 89 -13.28 6.53 -6.97
N VAL A 90 -13.26 7.83 -6.66
CA VAL A 90 -13.89 8.87 -7.49
C VAL A 90 -12.96 9.26 -8.63
N SER A 91 -11.68 9.47 -8.32
CA SER A 91 -10.67 9.66 -9.36
C SER A 91 -10.32 8.29 -9.95
N LYS A 92 -10.31 8.17 -11.28
CA LYS A 92 -9.94 6.92 -11.96
C LYS A 92 -8.44 6.92 -12.29
N PRO A 93 -7.65 5.93 -11.84
CA PRO A 93 -6.24 5.83 -12.19
C PRO A 93 -6.07 5.61 -13.69
N SER A 94 -4.89 5.93 -14.22
CA SER A 94 -4.53 5.49 -15.56
C SER A 94 -4.61 3.97 -15.69
N ARG A 95 -4.91 3.49 -16.90
CA ARG A 95 -4.98 2.04 -17.17
C ARG A 95 -3.65 1.35 -16.83
N SER A 96 -2.53 2.01 -17.12
CA SER A 96 -1.19 1.50 -16.84
C SER A 96 -0.92 1.34 -15.34
N LEU A 97 -1.25 2.35 -14.54
CA LEU A 97 -1.09 2.29 -13.08
C LEU A 97 -1.95 1.18 -12.49
N PHE A 98 -3.23 1.14 -12.86
CA PHE A 98 -4.13 0.09 -12.35
C PHE A 98 -3.67 -1.32 -12.72
N LEU A 99 -3.29 -1.54 -13.99
CA LEU A 99 -2.90 -2.87 -14.46
C LEU A 99 -1.58 -3.33 -13.84
N THR A 100 -0.60 -2.44 -13.71
CA THR A 100 0.68 -2.78 -13.07
C THR A 100 0.51 -3.07 -11.59
N THR A 101 -0.26 -2.26 -10.85
CA THR A 101 -0.60 -2.55 -9.44
C THR A 101 -1.28 -3.91 -9.31
N LEU A 102 -2.27 -4.21 -10.16
CA LEU A 102 -2.98 -5.49 -10.13
C LEU A 102 -2.03 -6.66 -10.45
N CYS A 103 -1.19 -6.54 -11.48
CA CYS A 103 -0.21 -7.55 -11.83
C CYS A 103 0.79 -7.81 -10.70
N VAL A 104 1.28 -6.77 -10.04
CA VAL A 104 2.20 -6.90 -8.89
C VAL A 104 1.52 -7.61 -7.72
N ILE A 105 0.28 -7.24 -7.37
CA ILE A 105 -0.47 -7.90 -6.30
C ILE A 105 -0.70 -9.37 -6.62
N CYS A 106 -1.20 -9.68 -7.82
CA CYS A 106 -1.44 -11.05 -8.26
C CYS A 106 -0.15 -11.89 -8.23
N PHE A 107 0.95 -11.34 -8.75
CA PHE A 107 2.24 -12.03 -8.75
C PHE A 107 2.76 -12.27 -7.33
N THR A 108 2.66 -11.26 -6.46
CA THR A 108 3.10 -11.35 -5.05
C THR A 108 2.33 -12.42 -4.27
N ILE A 109 1.02 -12.53 -4.50
CA ILE A 109 0.20 -13.57 -3.86
C ILE A 109 0.48 -14.94 -4.46
N SER A 110 0.81 -15.02 -5.75
CA SER A 110 0.99 -16.30 -6.47
C SER A 110 2.39 -16.90 -6.28
N ILE A 111 3.43 -16.08 -6.08
CA ILE A 111 4.82 -16.56 -6.04
C ILE A 111 5.10 -17.60 -4.95
N PRO A 112 4.54 -17.53 -3.71
CA PRO A 112 4.79 -18.54 -2.67
C PRO A 112 4.17 -19.91 -2.99
N TYR A 113 3.25 -19.98 -3.96
CA TYR A 113 2.62 -21.21 -4.42
C TYR A 113 3.26 -21.75 -5.71
N SER A 114 4.35 -21.13 -6.18
CA SER A 114 5.06 -21.51 -7.39
C SER A 114 6.29 -22.38 -7.09
N PRO A 115 6.80 -23.15 -8.07
CA PRO A 115 8.02 -23.96 -7.90
C PRO A 115 9.29 -23.14 -7.61
N ILE A 116 9.24 -21.83 -7.80
CA ILE A 116 10.37 -20.91 -7.58
C ILE A 116 10.37 -20.37 -6.13
N ALA A 117 9.30 -20.62 -5.36
CA ALA A 117 9.16 -20.14 -3.99
C ALA A 117 10.37 -20.51 -3.10
N ASP A 118 10.88 -21.72 -3.24
CA ASP A 118 12.02 -22.24 -2.47
C ASP A 118 13.31 -21.41 -2.68
N TRP A 119 13.52 -20.85 -3.88
CA TRP A 119 14.69 -20.01 -4.17
C TRP A 119 14.68 -18.71 -3.36
N PHE A 120 13.49 -18.24 -2.99
CA PHE A 120 13.29 -17.04 -2.17
C PHE A 120 13.00 -17.37 -0.70
N GLY A 121 13.00 -18.66 -0.33
CA GLY A 121 12.54 -19.12 0.98
C GLY A 121 11.08 -18.74 1.26
N LEU A 122 10.21 -18.71 0.26
CA LEU A 122 8.79 -18.44 0.47
C LEU A 122 8.07 -19.77 0.68
N VAL A 123 7.16 -19.81 1.65
CA VAL A 123 6.35 -21.00 1.94
C VAL A 123 4.88 -20.71 1.68
N PRO A 124 4.11 -21.64 1.12
CA PRO A 124 2.68 -21.43 0.90
C PRO A 124 1.97 -21.15 2.23
N LEU A 125 1.23 -20.05 2.26
CA LEU A 125 0.50 -19.63 3.46
C LEU A 125 -0.87 -20.31 3.51
N PRO A 126 -1.35 -20.74 4.69
CA PRO A 126 -2.72 -21.21 4.85
C PRO A 126 -3.71 -20.06 4.57
N LEU A 127 -4.87 -20.40 4.00
CA LEU A 127 -5.88 -19.41 3.60
C LEU A 127 -6.34 -18.52 4.76
N SER A 128 -6.36 -19.03 5.99
CA SER A 128 -6.71 -18.24 7.18
C SER A 128 -5.74 -17.08 7.41
N LEU A 129 -4.44 -17.34 7.30
CA LEU A 129 -3.39 -16.34 7.47
C LEU A 129 -3.41 -15.34 6.31
N LEU A 130 -3.58 -15.82 5.08
CA LEU A 130 -3.73 -14.95 3.92
C LEU A 130 -4.96 -14.02 4.05
N GLY A 131 -6.10 -14.57 4.48
CA GLY A 131 -7.33 -13.78 4.71
C GLY A 131 -7.17 -12.72 5.78
N MET A 132 -6.42 -13.01 6.85
CA MET A 132 -6.08 -12.02 7.87
C MET A 132 -5.17 -10.90 7.35
N LEU A 133 -4.15 -11.24 6.56
CA LEU A 133 -3.28 -10.22 5.93
C LEU A 133 -4.07 -9.30 5.01
N VAL A 134 -4.97 -9.87 4.19
CA VAL A 134 -5.89 -9.07 3.36
C VAL A 134 -6.76 -8.16 4.24
N GLY A 135 -7.27 -8.66 5.36
CA GLY A 135 -8.02 -7.85 6.32
C GLY A 135 -7.21 -6.66 6.85
N ILE A 136 -5.97 -6.88 7.27
CA ILE A 136 -5.08 -5.82 7.75
C ILE A 136 -4.82 -4.78 6.66
N VAL A 137 -4.48 -5.21 5.45
CA VAL A 137 -4.21 -4.32 4.30
C VAL A 137 -5.45 -3.48 3.96
N LEU A 138 -6.65 -4.06 4.00
CA LEU A 138 -7.89 -3.31 3.76
C LEU A 138 -8.14 -2.25 4.84
N ILE A 139 -7.94 -2.61 6.11
CA ILE A 139 -8.08 -1.67 7.23
C ILE A 139 -7.02 -0.56 7.13
N TYR A 140 -5.78 -0.90 6.76
CA TYR A 140 -4.73 0.07 6.44
C TYR A 140 -5.15 1.03 5.33
N GLY A 141 -5.66 0.51 4.21
CA GLY A 141 -6.13 1.33 3.10
C GLY A 141 -7.25 2.29 3.52
N MET A 142 -8.21 1.82 4.33
CA MET A 142 -9.26 2.67 4.89
C MET A 142 -8.68 3.74 5.82
N ALA A 143 -7.75 3.37 6.71
CA ALA A 143 -7.10 4.31 7.62
C ALA A 143 -6.27 5.36 6.87
N ALA A 144 -5.55 4.96 5.82
CA ALA A 144 -4.79 5.85 4.95
C ALA A 144 -5.72 6.83 4.21
N GLU A 145 -6.86 6.36 3.69
CA GLU A 145 -7.85 7.21 3.03
C GLU A 145 -8.51 8.21 3.99
N ILE A 146 -8.83 7.78 5.22
CA ILE A 146 -9.35 8.67 6.28
C ILE A 146 -8.29 9.71 6.65
N THR A 147 -7.05 9.28 6.88
CA THR A 147 -5.91 10.13 7.22
C THR A 147 -5.65 11.17 6.14
N LYS A 148 -5.70 10.77 4.87
CA LYS A 148 -5.58 11.66 3.71
C LYS A 148 -6.62 12.79 3.75
N ARG A 149 -7.89 12.44 3.98
CA ARG A 149 -8.98 13.44 4.06
C ARG A 149 -8.81 14.39 5.23
N ILE A 150 -8.38 13.90 6.38
CA ILE A 150 -8.11 14.75 7.56
C ILE A 150 -6.91 15.67 7.27
N PHE A 151 -5.84 15.12 6.69
CA PHE A 151 -4.63 15.85 6.36
C PHE A 151 -4.90 17.06 5.45
N TYR A 152 -5.60 16.85 4.33
CA TYR A 152 -5.92 17.94 3.40
C TYR A 152 -6.94 18.95 3.93
N LYS A 153 -7.70 18.62 4.98
CA LYS A 153 -8.54 19.60 5.70
C LYS A 153 -7.73 20.47 6.67
N LEU A 154 -6.71 19.89 7.31
CA LEU A 154 -5.91 20.58 8.34
C LEU A 154 -4.72 21.34 7.76
N VAL A 155 -4.17 20.86 6.64
CA VAL A 155 -3.02 21.47 5.96
C VAL A 155 -3.50 22.06 4.64
N PRO A 156 -3.69 23.40 4.57
CA PRO A 156 -4.02 24.06 3.31
C PRO A 156 -2.81 24.02 2.35
N ILE A 157 -3.01 23.51 1.13
CA ILE A 157 -1.97 23.33 0.07
C ILE A 157 -2.50 23.78 -1.30
#